data_AF-A0A840RZK2-F1
#
_entry.id   AF-A0A840RZK2-F1
#
_cell.length_a   1.000
_cell.length_b   1.000
_cell.length_c   1.000
_cell.angle_alpha   90.00
_cell.angle_beta   90.00
_cell.angle_gamma   90.00
#
_symmetry.space_group_name_H-M   'P 1'
#
loop_
_entity.id
_entity.type
_entity.pdbx_description
1 polymer ?
#
loop_
_entity_poly.entity_id
_entity_poly.type
_entity_poly.pdbx_seq_one_letter_code
_entity_poly.pdbx_strand_id
1 'polypeptide(L)'
;MHKNIIMTAVAFSLLVSAPLAMASNIAAGLQPDDAQRLGTFASLTDSQYDSGEPAPAAEHYQLFKNIRGAFSRQTVALNDVKSADKNLWNRLPMEKSVTRIQGTGKRQIAVFSDPNCSYCKRVEAELAKIKNLTVHTFIFPFLSASSRDKASDVLCAPDPSAAWGDWMLQGKSPARNPLCSSRLQELLDLGRSFDIRGTPVLIFDDGTRISGYAPAAAIEQKLH
;
A
#
# COMPACT_ATOMS: atom_id res chain seq x y z
N MET A 1 38.09 -37.27 5.68
CA MET A 1 36.64 -37.57 5.63
C MET A 1 35.89 -36.25 5.88
N HIS A 2 35.83 -35.32 4.91
CA HIS A 2 34.73 -35.11 3.95
C HIS A 2 33.31 -35.29 4.52
N LYS A 3 32.64 -34.17 4.88
CA LYS A 3 31.40 -33.65 4.25
C LYS A 3 30.75 -32.53 5.10
N ASN A 4 30.18 -31.53 4.42
CA ASN A 4 29.20 -30.52 4.88
C ASN A 4 29.68 -29.14 5.36
N ILE A 5 30.33 -28.35 4.48
CA ILE A 5 30.17 -26.88 4.46
C ILE A 5 30.21 -26.41 2.99
N ILE A 6 29.13 -26.63 2.25
CA ILE A 6 28.89 -25.98 0.95
C ILE A 6 27.41 -25.60 0.92
N MET A 7 27.03 -24.44 1.50
CA MET A 7 25.83 -23.70 1.09
C MET A 7 25.67 -22.28 1.65
N THR A 8 26.77 -21.54 1.90
CA THR A 8 26.63 -20.13 2.32
C THR A 8 27.75 -19.24 1.78
N ALA A 9 28.02 -19.32 0.47
CA ALA A 9 29.05 -18.50 -0.18
C ALA A 9 28.63 -17.89 -1.54
N VAL A 10 27.33 -17.71 -1.78
CA VAL A 10 26.84 -17.15 -3.06
C VAL A 10 26.01 -15.86 -2.91
N ALA A 11 25.71 -15.40 -1.68
CA ALA A 11 24.88 -14.20 -1.49
C ALA A 11 25.65 -12.88 -1.28
N PHE A 12 26.99 -12.88 -1.25
CA PHE A 12 27.77 -11.67 -0.93
C PHE A 12 28.82 -11.28 -2.00
N SER A 13 28.64 -11.75 -3.24
CA SER A 13 29.54 -11.42 -4.36
C SER A 13 28.85 -10.69 -5.52
N LEU A 14 27.67 -10.09 -5.30
CA LEU A 14 26.97 -9.29 -6.31
C LEU A 14 26.71 -7.83 -5.91
N LEU A 15 27.41 -7.32 -4.90
CA LEU A 15 27.35 -5.91 -4.48
C LEU A 15 28.68 -5.16 -4.63
N VAL A 16 29.65 -5.73 -5.35
CA VAL A 16 30.96 -5.09 -5.62
C VAL A 16 31.10 -4.59 -7.07
N SER A 17 30.00 -4.58 -7.84
CA SER A 17 30.01 -4.10 -9.23
C SER A 17 28.83 -3.17 -9.55
N ALA A 18 28.56 -2.22 -8.65
CA ALA A 18 27.81 -1.02 -8.98
C ALA A 18 28.81 0.09 -9.38
N PRO A 19 28.71 0.70 -10.56
CA PRO A 19 29.61 1.77 -10.98
C PRO A 19 29.53 2.98 -10.04
N LEU A 20 30.68 3.60 -9.74
CA LEU A 20 30.88 4.77 -8.87
C LEU A 20 29.98 6.01 -9.18
N ALA A 21 29.17 5.98 -10.24
CA ALA A 21 28.31 7.08 -10.64
C ALA A 21 27.00 7.24 -9.83
N MET A 22 26.69 6.33 -8.89
CA MET A 22 25.49 6.42 -8.04
C MET A 22 25.75 6.96 -6.62
N ALA A 23 26.99 7.36 -6.30
CA ALA A 23 27.32 7.93 -4.99
C ALA A 23 26.97 9.43 -4.85
N SER A 24 26.69 10.14 -5.95
CA SER A 24 26.67 11.61 -5.94
C SER A 24 25.33 12.28 -5.64
N ASN A 25 24.22 11.53 -5.50
CA ASN A 25 22.89 12.12 -5.23
C ASN A 25 22.29 11.77 -3.86
N ILE A 26 23.06 11.15 -2.96
CA ILE A 26 22.63 10.85 -1.59
C ILE A 26 22.94 12.03 -0.63
N ALA A 27 23.76 12.99 -1.04
CA ALA A 27 24.24 14.07 -0.18
C ALA A 27 23.34 15.34 -0.12
N ALA A 28 22.12 15.31 -0.65
CA ALA A 28 21.27 16.51 -0.74
C ALA A 28 20.30 16.74 0.44
N GLY A 29 20.36 15.92 1.51
CA GLY A 29 19.38 16.03 2.61
C GLY A 29 19.86 15.61 4.00
N LEU A 30 21.15 15.33 4.19
CA LEU A 30 21.70 14.99 5.50
C LEU A 30 22.43 16.19 6.09
N GLN A 31 22.11 16.56 7.33
CA GLN A 31 22.86 17.58 8.05
C GLN A 31 24.32 17.10 8.23
N PRO A 32 25.31 18.01 8.23
CA PRO A 32 26.74 17.67 8.24
C PRO A 32 27.15 16.71 9.37
N ASP A 33 26.46 16.79 10.51
CA ASP A 33 26.78 16.04 11.72
C ASP A 33 26.38 14.55 11.65
N ASP A 34 25.45 14.18 10.76
CA ASP A 34 24.98 12.80 10.63
C ASP A 34 25.84 11.96 9.69
N ALA A 35 26.50 12.59 8.70
CA ALA A 35 27.47 11.93 7.84
C ALA A 35 28.72 11.49 8.62
N GLN A 36 29.14 12.31 9.60
CA GLN A 36 30.26 12.00 10.48
C GLN A 36 29.94 10.83 11.43
N ARG A 37 28.70 10.77 11.95
CA ARG A 37 28.24 9.65 12.78
C ARG A 37 28.18 8.32 12.03
N LEU A 38 27.77 8.35 10.76
CA LEU A 38 27.74 7.16 9.91
C LEU A 38 29.16 6.67 9.56
N GLY A 39 30.11 7.57 9.31
CA GLY A 39 31.51 7.25 9.07
C GLY A 39 32.18 6.61 10.30
N THR A 40 31.93 7.15 11.49
CA THR A 40 32.44 6.59 12.74
C THR A 40 31.81 5.23 13.04
N PHE A 41 30.53 5.02 12.74
CA PHE A 41 29.85 3.74 12.95
C PHE A 41 30.38 2.62 12.04
N ALA A 42 30.68 2.93 10.77
CA ALA A 42 31.28 1.98 9.84
C ALA A 42 32.73 1.60 10.24
N SER A 43 33.50 2.58 10.72
CA SER A 43 34.87 2.33 11.20
C SER A 43 34.92 1.52 12.50
N LEU A 44 33.92 1.66 13.38
CA LEU A 44 33.86 0.92 14.63
C LEU A 44 33.53 -0.57 14.40
N THR A 45 32.73 -0.88 13.39
CA THR A 45 32.34 -2.26 13.09
C THR A 45 33.43 -3.09 12.42
N ASP A 46 34.33 -2.47 11.64
CA ASP A 46 35.46 -3.19 11.01
C ASP A 46 36.54 -3.58 12.04
N SER A 47 36.84 -2.69 13.00
CA SER A 47 37.84 -2.95 14.05
C SER A 47 37.37 -4.02 15.07
N GLN A 48 36.07 -4.05 15.40
CA GLN A 48 35.50 -5.04 16.31
C GLN A 48 35.27 -6.42 15.68
N TYR A 49 35.24 -6.54 14.35
CA TYR A 49 35.13 -7.82 13.67
C TYR A 49 36.45 -8.62 13.71
N ASP A 50 37.59 -7.94 13.74
CA ASP A 50 38.93 -8.57 13.72
C ASP A 50 39.40 -9.04 15.13
N SER A 51 38.76 -8.57 16.21
CA SER A 51 39.16 -8.90 17.59
C SER A 51 38.40 -10.08 18.23
N GLY A 52 37.37 -10.63 17.58
CA GLY A 52 36.65 -11.81 18.06
C GLY A 52 35.88 -11.66 19.39
N GLU A 53 35.67 -10.43 19.87
CA GLU A 53 34.82 -10.17 21.04
C GLU A 53 33.32 -10.22 20.69
N PRO A 54 32.45 -10.73 21.59
CA PRO A 54 31.01 -10.74 21.35
C PRO A 54 30.45 -9.30 21.32
N ALA A 55 29.69 -8.98 20.27
CA ALA A 55 29.10 -7.65 20.07
C ALA A 55 28.21 -7.19 21.25
N PRO A 56 28.26 -5.90 21.66
CA PRO A 56 27.52 -5.42 22.82
C PRO A 56 26.01 -5.31 22.54
N ALA A 57 25.25 -5.58 23.60
CA ALA A 57 23.85 -5.96 23.61
C ALA A 57 22.84 -4.80 23.38
N ALA A 58 21.72 -5.17 22.76
CA ALA A 58 20.40 -4.53 22.77
C ALA A 58 20.21 -3.11 22.17
N GLU A 59 21.04 -2.12 22.47
CA GLU A 59 20.77 -0.72 22.05
C GLU A 59 20.94 -0.51 20.54
N HIS A 60 22.03 -1.06 19.97
CA HIS A 60 22.24 -1.00 18.53
C HIS A 60 21.16 -1.76 17.75
N TYR A 61 20.59 -2.83 18.32
CA TYR A 61 19.52 -3.59 17.66
C TYR A 61 18.25 -2.75 17.48
N GLN A 62 17.89 -1.93 18.48
CA GLN A 62 16.71 -1.09 18.38
C GLN A 62 16.92 0.07 17.42
N LEU A 63 18.12 0.65 17.38
CA LEU A 63 18.49 1.67 16.39
C LEU A 63 18.45 1.09 14.96
N PHE A 64 19.04 -0.10 14.74
CA PHE A 64 18.96 -0.79 13.45
C PHE A 64 17.53 -1.15 13.04
N LYS A 65 16.66 -1.54 13.98
CA LYS A 65 15.23 -1.76 13.71
C LYS A 65 14.53 -0.48 13.33
N ASN A 66 14.79 0.62 14.03
CA ASN A 66 14.17 1.91 13.75
C ASN A 66 14.62 2.44 12.39
N ILE A 67 15.92 2.33 12.06
CA ILE A 67 16.47 2.71 10.75
C ILE A 67 15.88 1.83 9.66
N ARG A 68 15.84 0.48 9.81
CA ARG A 68 15.18 -0.40 8.83
C ARG A 68 13.69 -0.11 8.69
N GLY A 69 13.00 0.20 9.78
CA GLY A 69 11.58 0.56 9.78
C GLY A 69 11.30 1.94 9.16
N ALA A 70 12.25 2.87 9.25
CA ALA A 70 12.19 4.18 8.58
C ALA A 70 12.54 4.05 7.09
N PHE A 71 13.59 3.30 6.76
CA PHE A 71 13.96 2.99 5.37
C PHE A 71 12.85 2.22 4.67
N SER A 72 12.28 1.20 5.31
CA SER A 72 11.14 0.45 4.78
C SER A 72 9.92 1.33 4.53
N ARG A 73 9.61 2.27 5.44
CA ARG A 73 8.51 3.24 5.25
C ARG A 73 8.80 4.20 4.09
N GLN A 74 10.03 4.68 3.96
CA GLN A 74 10.44 5.56 2.88
C GLN A 74 10.48 4.82 1.52
N THR A 75 11.00 3.60 1.47
CA THR A 75 11.08 2.81 0.22
C THR A 75 9.71 2.32 -0.25
N VAL A 76 8.76 2.02 0.64
CA VAL A 76 7.38 1.70 0.23
C VAL A 76 6.67 2.93 -0.34
N ALA A 77 6.96 4.13 0.19
CA ALA A 77 6.43 5.38 -0.36
C ALA A 77 7.08 5.79 -1.70
N LEU A 78 8.33 5.41 -1.96
CA LEU A 78 9.08 5.83 -3.16
C LEU A 78 9.06 4.81 -4.30
N ASN A 79 8.85 3.52 -4.02
CA ASN A 79 8.86 2.47 -5.05
C ASN A 79 7.52 2.29 -5.78
N ASP A 80 6.43 2.91 -5.32
CA ASP A 80 5.11 2.85 -5.97
C ASP A 80 4.83 4.05 -6.90
N VAL A 81 5.82 4.92 -7.13
CA VAL A 81 5.79 5.89 -8.24
C VAL A 81 6.11 5.15 -9.56
N LYS A 82 5.32 4.13 -9.87
CA LYS A 82 5.18 3.63 -11.23
C LYS A 82 4.55 4.80 -12.00
N SER A 83 5.27 5.33 -12.98
CA SER A 83 4.86 6.44 -13.85
C SER A 83 3.34 6.42 -14.10
N ALA A 84 2.66 7.55 -13.84
CA ALA A 84 1.23 7.70 -14.07
C ALA A 84 0.85 7.18 -15.46
N ASP A 85 0.16 6.04 -15.52
CA ASP A 85 -0.42 5.55 -16.77
C ASP A 85 -1.81 6.16 -16.85
N LYS A 86 -1.96 7.30 -17.54
CA LYS A 86 -3.28 7.93 -17.73
C LYS A 86 -4.30 6.97 -18.35
N ASN A 87 -3.83 5.95 -19.07
CA ASN A 87 -4.72 4.92 -19.60
C ASN A 87 -5.27 4.00 -18.50
N LEU A 88 -4.67 3.95 -17.31
CA LEU A 88 -5.18 3.20 -16.17
C LEU A 88 -6.59 3.68 -15.79
N TRP A 89 -6.78 4.99 -15.63
CA TRP A 89 -8.09 5.57 -15.31
C TRP A 89 -9.12 5.25 -16.39
N ASN A 90 -8.76 5.50 -17.65
CA ASN A 90 -9.67 5.31 -18.79
C ASN A 90 -10.06 3.84 -19.03
N ARG A 91 -9.31 2.87 -18.50
CA ARG A 91 -9.63 1.44 -18.59
C ARG A 91 -10.61 0.99 -17.50
N LEU A 92 -10.84 1.78 -16.45
CA LEU A 92 -11.71 1.37 -15.35
C LEU A 92 -13.19 1.35 -15.81
N PRO A 93 -13.88 0.21 -15.69
CA PRO A 93 -15.29 0.10 -16.03
C PRO A 93 -16.13 0.70 -14.89
N MET A 94 -16.30 2.02 -14.89
CA MET A 94 -16.94 2.77 -13.79
C MET A 94 -18.35 2.27 -13.46
N GLU A 95 -19.06 1.71 -14.42
CA GLU A 95 -20.38 1.08 -14.27
C GLU A 95 -20.38 -0.16 -13.37
N LYS A 96 -19.22 -0.77 -13.13
CA LYS A 96 -19.04 -1.89 -12.19
C LYS A 96 -18.75 -1.44 -10.76
N SER A 97 -18.53 -0.15 -10.53
CA SER A 97 -18.25 0.39 -9.21
C SER A 97 -19.52 0.69 -8.42
N VAL A 98 -19.43 0.60 -7.10
CA VAL A 98 -20.38 1.24 -6.19
C VAL A 98 -19.99 2.70 -6.07
N THR A 99 -20.78 3.61 -6.66
CA THR A 99 -20.45 5.03 -6.74
C THR A 99 -21.15 5.84 -5.64
N ARG A 100 -20.37 6.64 -4.90
CA ARG A 100 -20.87 7.60 -3.91
C ARG A 100 -20.46 9.01 -4.30
N ILE A 101 -21.44 9.91 -4.44
CA ILE A 101 -21.21 11.32 -4.79
C ILE A 101 -21.35 12.19 -3.53
N GLN A 102 -20.34 13.00 -3.23
CA GLN A 102 -20.34 13.94 -2.11
C GLN A 102 -20.34 15.37 -2.62
N GLY A 103 -21.30 16.20 -2.19
CA GLY A 103 -21.42 17.58 -2.64
C GLY A 103 -21.52 17.69 -4.17
N THR A 104 -20.68 18.50 -4.81
CA THR A 104 -20.68 18.67 -6.26
C THR A 104 -20.09 17.51 -7.06
N GLY A 105 -19.34 16.59 -6.43
CA GLY A 105 -18.75 15.43 -7.10
C GLY A 105 -17.72 15.72 -8.20
N LYS A 106 -17.19 16.95 -8.28
CA LYS A 106 -16.32 17.39 -9.38
C LYS A 106 -15.02 16.59 -9.51
N ARG A 107 -14.47 16.16 -8.38
CA ARG A 107 -13.22 15.40 -8.31
C ARG A 107 -13.55 13.93 -8.19
N GLN A 108 -12.73 13.06 -8.75
CA GLN A 108 -13.05 11.63 -8.84
C GLN A 108 -11.89 10.79 -8.32
N ILE A 109 -12.24 9.65 -7.72
CA ILE A 109 -11.28 8.65 -7.27
C ILE A 109 -11.89 7.26 -7.40
N ALA A 110 -11.08 6.29 -7.80
CA ALA A 110 -11.45 4.89 -7.84
C ALA A 110 -10.74 4.14 -6.71
N VAL A 111 -11.45 3.25 -6.02
CA VAL A 111 -10.93 2.55 -4.84
C VAL A 111 -11.23 1.06 -4.94
N PHE A 112 -10.20 0.23 -5.02
CA PHE A 112 -10.34 -1.21 -4.85
C PHE A 112 -10.32 -1.55 -3.36
N SER A 113 -11.38 -2.19 -2.87
CA SER A 113 -11.65 -2.30 -1.43
C SER A 113 -12.30 -3.63 -1.04
N ASP A 114 -11.81 -4.27 0.03
CA ASP A 114 -12.42 -5.47 0.61
C ASP A 114 -13.26 -5.10 1.85
N PRO A 115 -14.48 -5.64 2.02
CA PRO A 115 -15.35 -5.31 3.15
C PRO A 115 -14.78 -5.68 4.53
N ASN A 116 -13.88 -6.66 4.63
CA ASN A 116 -13.28 -7.08 5.89
C ASN A 116 -11.90 -6.45 6.16
N CYS A 117 -11.39 -5.64 5.23
CA CYS A 117 -10.10 -4.98 5.36
C CYS A 117 -10.17 -3.77 6.31
N SER A 118 -9.44 -3.83 7.44
CA SER A 118 -9.43 -2.75 8.43
C SER A 118 -8.85 -1.44 7.89
N TYR A 119 -7.81 -1.49 7.05
CA TYR A 119 -7.26 -0.31 6.37
C TYR A 119 -8.25 0.29 5.37
N CYS A 120 -9.09 -0.53 4.76
CA CYS A 120 -10.12 -0.10 3.82
C CYS A 120 -11.23 0.67 4.53
N LYS A 121 -11.65 0.21 5.71
CA LYS A 121 -12.56 0.95 6.58
C LYS A 121 -11.98 2.31 6.99
N ARG A 122 -10.69 2.34 7.32
CA ARG A 122 -9.99 3.60 7.61
C ARG A 122 -9.96 4.54 6.40
N VAL A 123 -9.66 4.04 5.21
CA VAL A 123 -9.69 4.85 3.97
C VAL A 123 -11.09 5.37 3.67
N GLU A 124 -12.15 4.56 3.84
CA GLU A 124 -13.53 5.01 3.67
C GLU A 124 -13.85 6.20 4.61
N ALA A 125 -13.39 6.13 5.85
CA ALA A 125 -13.53 7.23 6.82
C ALA A 125 -12.72 8.48 6.44
N GLU A 126 -11.55 8.33 5.79
CA GLU A 126 -10.80 9.48 5.25
C GLU A 126 -11.53 10.11 4.05
N LEU A 127 -12.06 9.29 3.14
CA LEU A 127 -12.81 9.74 1.96
C LEU A 127 -14.10 10.48 2.34
N ALA A 128 -14.74 10.10 3.44
CA ALA A 128 -15.91 10.79 3.99
C ALA A 128 -15.62 12.21 4.51
N LYS A 129 -14.36 12.54 4.79
CA LYS A 129 -13.95 13.90 5.22
C LYS A 129 -13.76 14.84 4.02
N ILE A 130 -13.62 14.30 2.81
CA ILE A 130 -13.31 15.05 1.59
C ILE A 130 -14.62 15.49 0.91
N LYS A 131 -14.77 16.80 0.71
CA LYS A 131 -15.95 17.39 0.06
C LYS A 131 -15.82 17.35 -1.46
N ASN A 132 -16.94 17.43 -2.18
CA ASN A 132 -16.96 17.58 -3.64
C ASN A 132 -16.24 16.43 -4.39
N LEU A 133 -16.39 15.21 -3.89
CA LEU A 133 -15.69 14.02 -4.36
C LEU A 133 -16.68 12.94 -4.77
N THR A 134 -16.47 12.37 -5.94
CA THR A 134 -17.09 11.14 -6.40
C THR A 134 -16.14 9.98 -6.13
N VAL A 135 -16.61 8.99 -5.37
CA VAL A 135 -15.85 7.80 -5.01
C VAL A 135 -16.43 6.61 -5.76
N HIS A 136 -15.63 5.99 -6.62
CA HIS A 136 -15.96 4.77 -7.35
C HIS A 136 -15.34 3.57 -6.64
N THR A 137 -16.12 2.87 -5.82
CA THR A 137 -15.62 1.71 -5.06
C THR A 137 -15.78 0.44 -5.87
N PHE A 138 -14.66 -0.16 -6.28
CA PHE A 138 -14.59 -1.50 -6.85
C PHE A 138 -14.43 -2.50 -5.70
N ILE A 139 -15.52 -3.19 -5.35
CA ILE A 139 -15.49 -4.17 -4.26
C ILE A 139 -14.67 -5.38 -4.69
N PHE A 140 -13.56 -5.64 -3.99
CA PHE A 140 -12.59 -6.70 -4.30
C PHE A 140 -12.46 -7.66 -3.11
N PRO A 141 -13.39 -8.62 -2.93
CA PRO A 141 -13.52 -9.41 -1.71
C PRO A 141 -12.66 -10.67 -1.73
N PHE A 142 -11.34 -10.51 -1.63
CA PHE A 142 -10.38 -11.61 -1.71
C PHE A 142 -9.90 -12.14 -0.35
N LEU A 143 -10.10 -11.41 0.75
CA LEU A 143 -9.49 -11.73 2.05
C LEU A 143 -10.08 -12.96 2.74
N SER A 144 -11.38 -13.22 2.56
CA SER A 144 -12.05 -14.34 3.24
C SER A 144 -13.37 -14.71 2.56
N ALA A 145 -13.93 -15.87 2.91
CA ALA A 145 -15.29 -16.25 2.48
C ALA A 145 -16.33 -15.20 2.91
N SER A 146 -16.26 -14.73 4.16
CA SER A 146 -17.17 -13.70 4.66
C SER A 146 -16.97 -12.33 3.99
N SER A 147 -15.86 -12.09 3.29
CA SER A 147 -15.71 -10.90 2.45
C SER A 147 -16.61 -11.01 1.23
N ARG A 148 -16.69 -12.20 0.63
CA ARG A 148 -17.54 -12.47 -0.54
C ARG A 148 -19.01 -12.39 -0.17
N ASP A 149 -19.40 -12.96 0.97
CA ASP A 149 -20.79 -12.89 1.45
C ASP A 149 -21.23 -11.43 1.61
N LYS A 150 -20.45 -10.61 2.34
CA LYS A 150 -20.76 -9.19 2.54
C LYS A 150 -20.74 -8.39 1.25
N ALA A 151 -19.79 -8.66 0.37
CA ALA A 151 -19.72 -8.01 -0.93
C ALA A 151 -20.95 -8.34 -1.78
N SER A 152 -21.40 -9.61 -1.77
CA SER A 152 -22.66 -10.01 -2.40
C SER A 152 -23.81 -9.21 -1.81
N ASP A 153 -23.99 -9.26 -0.50
CA ASP A 153 -25.10 -8.60 0.18
C ASP A 153 -25.14 -7.08 -0.07
N VAL A 154 -23.98 -6.40 -0.11
CA VAL A 154 -23.88 -4.99 -0.51
C VAL A 154 -24.32 -4.77 -1.96
N LEU A 155 -23.78 -5.54 -2.91
CA LEU A 155 -24.09 -5.37 -4.34
C LEU A 155 -25.55 -5.65 -4.66
N CYS A 156 -26.21 -6.45 -3.83
CA CYS A 156 -27.60 -6.87 -3.98
C CYS A 156 -28.57 -6.02 -3.17
N ALA A 157 -28.07 -5.05 -2.40
CA ALA A 157 -28.90 -4.14 -1.66
C ALA A 157 -29.68 -3.22 -2.61
N PRO A 158 -30.86 -2.72 -2.21
CA PRO A 158 -31.61 -1.72 -2.99
C PRO A 158 -30.78 -0.46 -3.29
N ASP A 159 -29.90 -0.08 -2.36
CA ASP A 159 -28.89 0.97 -2.53
C ASP A 159 -27.51 0.42 -2.11
N PRO A 160 -26.69 -0.05 -3.07
CA PRO A 160 -25.37 -0.57 -2.79
C PRO A 160 -24.42 0.46 -2.17
N SER A 161 -24.57 1.75 -2.50
CA SER A 161 -23.72 2.83 -1.97
C SER A 161 -24.01 3.06 -0.49
N ALA A 162 -25.29 3.15 -0.13
CA ALA A 162 -25.69 3.25 1.27
C ALA A 162 -25.29 2.00 2.07
N ALA A 163 -25.52 0.79 1.52
CA ALA A 163 -25.14 -0.46 2.18
C ALA A 163 -23.63 -0.59 2.40
N TRP A 164 -22.82 -0.18 1.41
CA TRP A 164 -21.37 -0.13 1.54
C TRP A 164 -20.94 0.85 2.64
N GLY A 165 -21.48 2.07 2.63
CA GLY A 165 -21.17 3.10 3.63
C GLY A 165 -21.56 2.68 5.05
N ASP A 166 -22.77 2.14 5.23
CA ASP A 166 -23.26 1.62 6.52
C ASP A 166 -22.32 0.53 7.07
N TRP A 167 -21.86 -0.38 6.23
CA TRP A 167 -20.94 -1.43 6.66
C TRP A 167 -19.54 -0.90 6.97
N MET A 168 -18.98 -0.08 6.09
CA MET A 168 -17.58 0.35 6.18
C MET A 168 -17.35 1.43 7.25
N LEU A 169 -18.34 2.31 7.48
CA LEU A 169 -18.23 3.42 8.44
C LEU A 169 -18.90 3.12 9.78
N GLN A 170 -20.02 2.41 9.78
CA GLN A 170 -20.85 2.20 10.98
C GLN A 170 -20.82 0.75 11.48
N GLY A 171 -20.27 -0.18 10.69
CA GLY A 171 -20.26 -1.60 11.04
C GLY A 171 -21.63 -2.28 10.94
N LYS A 172 -22.62 -1.62 10.35
CA LYS A 172 -23.95 -2.18 10.14
C LYS A 172 -23.90 -3.17 8.97
N SER A 173 -24.16 -4.44 9.27
CA SER A 173 -24.08 -5.49 8.25
C SER A 173 -25.19 -5.33 7.20
N PRO A 174 -24.89 -5.53 5.90
CA PRO A 174 -25.89 -5.52 4.86
C PRO A 174 -26.89 -6.67 5.07
N ALA A 175 -28.13 -6.47 4.62
CA ALA A 175 -29.15 -7.52 4.69
C ALA A 175 -28.80 -8.64 3.70
N ARG A 176 -28.90 -9.89 4.15
CA ARG A 176 -28.62 -11.04 3.31
C ARG A 176 -29.67 -11.22 2.23
N ASN A 177 -29.24 -11.40 0.98
CA ASN A 177 -30.14 -11.73 -0.13
C ASN A 177 -29.77 -13.09 -0.75
N PRO A 178 -30.43 -14.20 -0.37
CA PRO A 178 -30.09 -15.53 -0.85
C PRO A 178 -30.40 -15.77 -2.32
N LEU A 179 -31.23 -14.93 -2.95
CA LEU A 179 -31.58 -15.03 -4.37
C LEU A 179 -30.65 -14.20 -5.26
N CYS A 180 -29.66 -13.55 -4.70
CA CYS A 180 -28.84 -12.65 -5.47
C CYS A 180 -27.78 -13.38 -6.31
N SER A 181 -27.76 -13.08 -7.61
CA SER A 181 -26.65 -13.36 -8.51
C SER A 181 -25.73 -12.15 -8.59
N SER A 182 -24.86 -11.99 -7.59
CA SER A 182 -23.86 -10.92 -7.61
C SER A 182 -22.76 -11.17 -8.65
N ARG A 183 -22.26 -10.11 -9.30
CA ARG A 183 -21.16 -10.18 -10.28
C ARG A 183 -19.77 -10.24 -9.63
N LEU A 184 -19.65 -10.96 -8.50
CA LEU A 184 -18.44 -10.97 -7.69
C LEU A 184 -17.22 -11.49 -8.44
N GLN A 185 -17.41 -12.54 -9.25
CA GLN A 185 -16.30 -13.11 -10.01
C GLN A 185 -15.74 -12.09 -11.01
N GLU A 186 -16.61 -11.32 -11.68
CA GLU A 186 -16.17 -10.26 -12.60
C GLU A 186 -15.36 -9.17 -11.89
N LEU A 187 -15.73 -8.79 -10.66
CA LEU A 187 -14.98 -7.81 -9.87
C LEU A 187 -13.63 -8.37 -9.39
N LEU A 188 -13.58 -9.65 -9.03
CA LEU A 188 -12.32 -10.33 -8.69
C LEU A 188 -11.38 -10.42 -9.90
N ASP A 189 -11.91 -10.75 -11.08
CA ASP A 189 -11.11 -10.81 -12.30
C ASP A 189 -10.66 -9.43 -12.75
N LEU A 190 -11.52 -8.41 -12.58
CA LEU A 190 -11.16 -7.02 -12.80
C LEU A 190 -9.99 -6.61 -11.91
N GLY A 191 -10.07 -6.80 -10.60
CA GLY A 191 -8.96 -6.46 -9.69
C GLY A 191 -7.64 -7.15 -10.07
N ARG A 192 -7.69 -8.42 -10.46
CA ARG A 192 -6.51 -9.15 -10.96
C ARG A 192 -5.94 -8.52 -12.22
N SER A 193 -6.79 -8.17 -13.19
CA SER A 193 -6.36 -7.55 -14.45
C SER A 193 -5.70 -6.17 -14.27
N PHE A 194 -6.02 -5.47 -13.16
CA PHE A 194 -5.42 -4.20 -12.77
C PHE A 194 -4.19 -4.33 -11.86
N ASP A 195 -3.65 -5.55 -11.67
CA ASP A 195 -2.52 -5.85 -10.76
C ASP A 195 -2.80 -5.41 -9.32
N ILE A 196 -4.06 -5.55 -8.86
CA ILE A 196 -4.44 -5.29 -7.48
C ILE A 196 -4.02 -6.47 -6.61
N ARG A 197 -2.89 -6.31 -5.92
CA ARG A 197 -2.28 -7.34 -5.05
C ARG A 197 -2.64 -7.21 -3.57
N GLY A 198 -3.33 -6.15 -3.20
CA GLY A 198 -3.77 -5.87 -1.84
C GLY A 198 -4.85 -4.79 -1.83
N THR A 199 -5.45 -4.54 -0.68
CA THR A 199 -6.45 -3.49 -0.50
C THR A 199 -6.15 -2.67 0.76
N PRO A 200 -6.45 -1.37 0.78
CA PRO A 200 -7.07 -0.60 -0.31
C PRO A 200 -6.05 -0.21 -1.40
N VAL A 201 -6.51 0.00 -2.63
CA VAL A 201 -5.75 0.68 -3.69
C VAL A 201 -6.58 1.84 -4.21
N LEU A 202 -6.02 3.04 -4.15
CA LEU A 202 -6.65 4.27 -4.60
C LEU A 202 -6.05 4.64 -5.95
N ILE A 203 -6.87 4.90 -6.96
CA ILE A 203 -6.47 5.30 -8.30
C ILE A 203 -7.09 6.67 -8.58
N PHE A 204 -6.26 7.63 -9.01
CA PHE A 204 -6.65 8.99 -9.32
C PHE A 204 -6.89 9.16 -10.82
N ASP A 205 -7.55 10.25 -11.21
CA ASP A 205 -7.94 10.54 -12.60
C ASP A 205 -6.75 10.81 -13.54
N ASP A 206 -5.60 11.20 -12.98
CA ASP A 206 -4.33 11.27 -13.69
C ASP A 206 -3.66 9.90 -13.92
N GLY A 207 -4.23 8.81 -13.38
CA GLY A 207 -3.72 7.45 -13.50
C GLY A 207 -2.66 7.09 -12.46
N THR A 208 -2.30 7.99 -11.55
CA THR A 208 -1.49 7.65 -10.37
C THR A 208 -2.28 6.77 -9.40
N ARG A 209 -1.58 6.02 -8.56
CA ARG A 209 -2.20 5.18 -7.53
C ARG A 209 -1.46 5.23 -6.21
N ILE A 210 -2.19 5.02 -5.12
CA ILE A 210 -1.65 4.77 -3.78
C ILE A 210 -2.08 3.36 -3.34
N SER A 211 -1.10 2.52 -3.01
CA SER A 211 -1.35 1.21 -2.39
C SER A 211 -1.35 1.34 -0.87
N GLY A 212 -2.43 0.92 -0.22
CA GLY A 212 -2.57 0.94 1.23
C GLY A 212 -3.28 2.18 1.77
N TYR A 213 -3.23 2.35 3.10
CA TYR A 213 -3.89 3.47 3.77
C TYR A 213 -3.23 4.81 3.43
N ALA A 214 -4.07 5.80 3.10
CA ALA A 214 -3.67 7.20 2.96
C ALA A 214 -4.62 8.09 3.80
N PRO A 215 -4.10 9.04 4.59
CA PRO A 215 -4.93 10.03 5.29
C PRO A 215 -5.57 11.01 4.28
N ALA A 216 -6.68 11.64 4.67
CA ALA A 216 -7.42 12.57 3.79
C ALA A 216 -6.54 13.67 3.18
N ALA A 217 -5.57 14.20 3.94
CA ALA A 217 -4.65 15.23 3.44
C ALA A 217 -3.76 14.74 2.29
N ALA A 218 -3.30 13.48 2.33
CA ALA A 218 -2.48 12.90 1.25
C ALA A 218 -3.32 12.58 0.01
N ILE A 219 -4.59 12.17 0.22
CA ILE A 219 -5.54 11.94 -0.86
C ILE A 219 -5.87 13.28 -1.55
N GLU A 220 -6.16 14.33 -0.78
CA GLU A 220 -6.43 15.69 -1.27
C GLU A 220 -5.30 16.23 -2.17
N GLN A 221 -4.03 15.97 -1.82
CA GLN A 221 -2.88 16.39 -2.64
C GLN A 221 -2.80 15.72 -4.03
N LYS A 222 -3.56 14.64 -4.25
CA LYS A 222 -3.59 13.88 -5.50
C LYS A 222 -4.85 14.13 -6.32
N LEU A 223 -5.85 14.79 -5.74
CA LEU A 223 -7.08 15.14 -6.45
C LEU A 223 -6.87 16.44 -7.23
N HIS A 224 -7.17 16.40 -8.53
CA HIS A 224 -7.09 17.56 -9.44
C HIS A 224 -8.44 18.26 -9.62
#